data_AF-A0A4R4SAE3-F1
#
_entry.id   AF-A0A4R4SAE3-F1
#
_cell.length_a   1.000
_cell.length_b   1.000
_cell.length_c   1.000
_cell.angle_alpha   90.00
_cell.angle_beta   90.00
_cell.angle_gamma   90.00
#
_symmetry.space_group_name_H-M   'P 1'
#
loop_
_entity.id
_entity.type
_entity.pdbx_description
1 polymer ?
#
loop_
_entity_poly.entity_id
_entity_poly.type
_entity_poly.pdbx_seq_one_letter_code
_entity_poly.pdbx_strand_id
1 'polypeptide(L)'
;MDPIGKKLLDIAKKELGYTEKGDGYTKYGNWWTENVDGDRDDYFKTAPWCDMFLAWAADKADVTEQAGQFAATVDHAKWFDEHDAFGREPEPGAIVFYDWNGSNDIGKIDHVGIVEKVDGKTLHTIEGNADGYKLMRKTRSMDNVVGFGYPAKVKVEAKYT
;
A
#
# COMPACT_ATOMS: atom_id res chain seq x y z
N MET A 1 3.16 -6.31 16.08
CA MET A 1 2.20 -6.02 15.00
C MET A 1 0.88 -5.66 15.64
N ASP A 2 0.35 -4.50 15.27
CA ASP A 2 -0.93 -3.99 15.74
C ASP A 2 -2.12 -4.70 15.06
N PRO A 3 -3.35 -4.58 15.59
CA PRO A 3 -4.52 -5.25 15.02
C PRO A 3 -4.91 -4.78 13.61
N ILE A 4 -4.68 -3.50 13.26
CA ILE A 4 -5.06 -2.93 11.97
C ILE A 4 -4.12 -3.44 10.87
N GLY A 5 -2.82 -3.28 11.07
CA GLY A 5 -1.78 -3.81 10.19
C GLY A 5 -1.90 -5.33 10.03
N LYS A 6 -2.26 -6.06 11.09
CA LYS A 6 -2.54 -7.50 11.01
C LYS A 6 -3.70 -7.81 10.06
N LYS A 7 -4.84 -7.13 10.18
CA LYS A 7 -6.01 -7.35 9.31
C LYS A 7 -5.65 -7.11 7.84
N LEU A 8 -4.97 -6.00 7.56
CA LEU A 8 -4.52 -5.65 6.21
C LEU A 8 -3.57 -6.72 5.64
N LEU A 9 -2.57 -7.14 6.43
CA LEU A 9 -1.62 -8.17 6.04
C LEU A 9 -2.27 -9.54 5.80
N ASP A 10 -3.29 -9.90 6.60
CA ASP A 10 -4.02 -11.16 6.45
C ASP A 10 -4.83 -11.18 5.14
N ILE A 11 -5.37 -10.05 4.68
CA ILE A 11 -5.98 -9.92 3.36
C ILE A 11 -4.91 -9.99 2.26
N ALA A 12 -3.84 -9.20 2.37
CA ALA A 12 -2.75 -9.15 1.40
C ALA A 12 -2.15 -10.55 1.10
N LYS A 13 -1.95 -11.37 2.14
CA LYS A 13 -1.44 -12.74 2.00
C LYS A 13 -2.30 -13.66 1.14
N LYS A 14 -3.63 -13.47 1.16
CA LYS A 14 -4.56 -14.31 0.38
C LYS A 14 -4.48 -14.04 -1.12
N GLU A 15 -3.89 -12.91 -1.50
CA GLU A 15 -3.80 -12.45 -2.88
C GLU A 15 -2.45 -12.80 -3.54
N LEU A 16 -1.53 -13.43 -2.79
CA LEU A 16 -0.23 -13.86 -3.29
C LEU A 16 -0.35 -14.75 -4.53
N GLY A 17 0.41 -14.38 -5.57
CA GLY A 17 0.41 -15.06 -6.86
C GLY A 17 -0.51 -14.45 -7.89
N TYR A 18 -1.35 -13.46 -7.53
CA TYR A 18 -2.12 -12.70 -8.51
C TYR A 18 -1.20 -12.06 -9.55
N THR A 19 -1.59 -12.14 -10.81
CA THR A 19 -0.87 -11.57 -11.95
C THR A 19 -1.88 -10.81 -12.79
N GLU A 20 -1.52 -9.62 -13.24
CA GLU A 20 -2.34 -8.86 -14.18
C GLU A 20 -2.54 -9.63 -15.50
N LYS A 21 -3.59 -9.29 -16.24
CA LYS A 21 -3.81 -9.87 -17.57
C LYS A 21 -2.84 -9.25 -18.58
N GLY A 22 -2.75 -9.84 -19.78
CA GLY A 22 -1.79 -9.40 -20.81
C GLY A 22 -1.99 -7.97 -21.33
N ASP A 23 -3.12 -7.34 -21.02
CA ASP A 23 -3.44 -5.94 -21.33
C ASP A 23 -3.23 -5.00 -20.13
N GLY A 24 -2.63 -5.50 -19.03
CA GLY A 24 -2.46 -4.75 -17.78
C GLY A 24 -3.69 -4.77 -16.87
N TYR A 25 -4.79 -5.42 -17.27
CA TYR A 25 -6.01 -5.42 -16.47
C TYR A 25 -5.79 -6.07 -15.10
N THR A 26 -6.27 -5.42 -14.04
CA THR A 26 -6.36 -6.02 -12.71
C THR A 26 -7.74 -5.89 -12.07
N LYS A 27 -8.09 -6.84 -11.20
CA LYS A 27 -9.31 -6.75 -10.38
C LYS A 27 -9.23 -5.59 -9.39
N TYR A 28 -8.04 -5.16 -8.98
CA TYR A 28 -7.85 -4.05 -8.04
C TYR A 28 -8.08 -2.72 -8.74
N GLY A 29 -7.51 -2.53 -9.95
CA GLY A 29 -7.77 -1.37 -10.79
C GLY A 29 -9.24 -1.25 -11.19
N ASN A 30 -9.86 -2.38 -11.56
CA ASN A 30 -11.31 -2.40 -11.82
C ASN A 30 -12.13 -2.06 -10.57
N TRP A 31 -11.80 -2.62 -9.41
CA TRP A 31 -12.50 -2.28 -8.18
C TRP A 31 -12.34 -0.80 -7.82
N TRP A 32 -11.13 -0.23 -7.97
CA TRP A 32 -10.88 1.20 -7.76
C TRP A 32 -11.79 2.05 -8.64
N THR A 33 -11.81 1.75 -9.94
CA THR A 33 -12.63 2.46 -10.94
C THR A 33 -14.12 2.46 -10.56
N GLU A 34 -14.63 1.35 -10.06
CA GLU A 34 -16.07 1.20 -9.76
C GLU A 34 -16.48 1.73 -8.38
N ASN A 35 -15.56 1.76 -7.40
CA ASN A 35 -15.90 1.95 -5.98
C ASN A 35 -15.25 3.17 -5.32
N VAL A 36 -14.16 3.71 -5.89
CA VAL A 36 -13.37 4.79 -5.27
C VAL A 36 -13.25 5.98 -6.20
N ASP A 37 -12.96 5.76 -7.48
CA ASP A 37 -12.86 6.82 -8.46
C ASP A 37 -14.25 7.41 -8.78
N GLY A 38 -14.43 8.69 -8.48
CA GLY A 38 -15.69 9.41 -8.72
C GLY A 38 -15.98 9.58 -10.21
N ASP A 39 -14.94 9.65 -11.04
CA ASP A 39 -15.06 9.85 -12.49
C ASP A 39 -15.19 8.53 -13.25
N ARG A 40 -14.90 7.40 -12.59
CA ARG A 40 -14.89 6.05 -13.17
C ARG A 40 -14.04 5.96 -14.45
N ASP A 41 -12.86 6.55 -14.40
CA ASP A 41 -11.91 6.54 -15.51
C ASP A 41 -11.38 5.10 -15.74
N ASP A 42 -11.66 4.56 -16.92
CA ASP A 42 -11.19 3.25 -17.35
C ASP A 42 -9.65 3.13 -17.35
N TYR A 43 -8.92 4.26 -17.35
CA TYR A 43 -7.48 4.30 -17.13
C TYR A 43 -7.03 3.42 -15.96
N PHE A 44 -7.73 3.51 -14.82
CA PHE A 44 -7.33 2.79 -13.61
C PHE A 44 -7.47 1.27 -13.73
N LYS A 45 -8.27 0.76 -14.67
CA LYS A 45 -8.40 -0.69 -14.91
C LYS A 45 -7.08 -1.35 -15.32
N THR A 46 -6.19 -0.57 -15.94
CA THR A 46 -4.90 -1.03 -16.50
C THR A 46 -3.69 -0.24 -15.99
N ALA A 47 -3.90 0.73 -15.11
CA ALA A 47 -2.83 1.53 -14.53
C ALA A 47 -1.97 0.73 -13.53
N PRO A 48 -0.74 1.20 -13.22
CA PRO A 48 0.07 0.66 -12.13
C PRO A 48 -0.73 0.56 -10.82
N TRP A 49 -0.78 -0.64 -10.24
CA TRP A 49 -1.82 -0.99 -9.27
C TRP A 49 -1.30 -1.31 -7.86
N CYS A 50 -0.07 -0.93 -7.54
CA CYS A 50 0.53 -1.18 -6.22
C CYS A 50 -0.30 -0.60 -5.06
N ASP A 51 -0.73 0.66 -5.19
CA ASP A 51 -1.58 1.32 -4.19
C ASP A 51 -3.05 0.91 -4.27
N MET A 52 -3.58 0.73 -5.48
CA MET A 52 -4.96 0.25 -5.65
C MET A 52 -5.16 -1.14 -5.02
N PHE A 53 -4.13 -1.98 -5.02
CA PHE A 53 -4.14 -3.24 -4.26
C PHE A 53 -4.24 -3.01 -2.75
N LEU A 54 -3.47 -2.09 -2.18
CA LEU A 54 -3.53 -1.79 -0.73
C LEU A 54 -4.86 -1.15 -0.34
N ALA A 55 -5.41 -0.26 -1.17
CA ALA A 55 -6.74 0.31 -0.98
C ALA A 55 -7.83 -0.78 -1.00
N TRP A 56 -7.76 -1.71 -1.96
CA TRP A 56 -8.66 -2.87 -2.00
C TRP A 56 -8.51 -3.76 -0.76
N ALA A 57 -7.28 -4.00 -0.33
CA ALA A 57 -7.01 -4.82 0.84
C ALA A 57 -7.54 -4.18 2.13
N ALA A 58 -7.44 -2.85 2.24
CA ALA A 58 -7.98 -2.07 3.35
C ALA A 58 -9.52 -2.14 3.41
N ASP A 59 -10.19 -2.04 2.25
CA ASP A 59 -11.65 -2.25 2.13
C ASP A 59 -12.06 -3.64 2.61
N LYS A 60 -11.41 -4.70 2.14
CA LYS A 60 -11.73 -6.07 2.57
C LYS A 60 -11.38 -6.37 4.03
N ALA A 61 -10.47 -5.59 4.61
CA ALA A 61 -10.11 -5.69 6.01
C ALA A 61 -10.98 -4.82 6.94
N ASP A 62 -11.85 -3.97 6.38
CA ASP A 62 -12.63 -2.97 7.11
C ASP A 62 -11.71 -2.04 7.94
N VAL A 63 -10.70 -1.48 7.26
CA VAL A 63 -9.69 -0.57 7.85
C VAL A 63 -9.36 0.62 6.96
N THR A 64 -10.25 1.00 6.03
CA THR A 64 -10.03 2.11 5.09
C THR A 64 -9.83 3.45 5.79
N GLU A 65 -10.47 3.67 6.93
CA GLU A 65 -10.30 4.92 7.68
C GLU A 65 -8.91 5.06 8.32
N GLN A 66 -8.21 3.94 8.54
CA GLN A 66 -6.87 3.90 9.12
C GLN A 66 -5.78 3.79 8.05
N ALA A 67 -6.04 3.11 6.94
CA ALA A 67 -5.06 2.87 5.89
C ALA A 67 -5.22 3.79 4.68
N GLY A 68 -6.36 4.48 4.55
CA GLY A 68 -6.68 5.30 3.39
C GLY A 68 -7.02 4.49 2.13
N GLN A 69 -7.41 5.20 1.07
CA GLN A 69 -7.70 4.64 -0.25
C GLN A 69 -7.03 5.52 -1.31
N PHE A 70 -5.95 5.02 -1.89
CA PHE A 70 -5.14 5.76 -2.87
C PHE A 70 -4.83 4.92 -4.10
N ALA A 71 -4.63 5.61 -5.23
CA ALA A 71 -4.01 5.06 -6.43
C ALA A 71 -2.60 5.63 -6.66
N ALA A 72 -2.29 6.79 -6.09
CA ALA A 72 -1.01 7.47 -6.20
C ALA A 72 -0.18 7.34 -4.91
N THR A 73 1.05 6.83 -5.04
CA THR A 73 1.98 6.55 -3.94
C THR A 73 2.38 7.79 -3.16
N VAL A 74 2.64 8.90 -3.86
CA VAL A 74 3.02 10.19 -3.27
C VAL A 74 1.90 10.74 -2.39
N ASP A 75 0.66 10.68 -2.87
CA ASP A 75 -0.50 11.21 -2.14
C ASP A 75 -0.78 10.37 -0.90
N HIS A 76 -0.62 9.04 -0.99
CA HIS A 76 -0.77 8.15 0.14
C HIS A 76 0.27 8.42 1.25
N ALA A 77 1.53 8.61 0.89
CA ALA A 77 2.57 8.95 1.86
C ALA A 77 2.35 10.31 2.52
N LYS A 78 1.96 11.33 1.73
CA LYS A 78 1.58 12.65 2.28
C LYS A 78 0.41 12.57 3.23
N TRP A 79 -0.60 11.76 2.91
CA TRP A 79 -1.75 11.57 3.80
C TRP A 79 -1.33 10.96 5.14
N PHE A 80 -0.48 9.93 5.15
CA PHE A 80 0.06 9.43 6.42
C PHE A 80 0.86 10.49 7.19
N ASP A 81 1.62 11.34 6.50
CA ASP A 81 2.39 12.44 7.11
C ASP A 81 1.46 13.48 7.76
N GLU A 82 0.40 13.89 7.05
CA GLU A 82 -0.64 14.80 7.55
C GLU A 82 -1.41 14.23 8.76
N HIS A 83 -1.45 12.91 8.91
CA HIS A 83 -2.09 12.21 10.02
C HIS A 83 -1.14 11.88 11.19
N ASP A 84 0.08 12.43 11.22
CA ASP A 84 1.14 12.10 12.19
C ASP A 84 1.45 10.59 12.25
N ALA A 85 1.25 9.90 11.13
CA ALA A 85 1.32 8.45 10.99
C ALA A 85 2.37 7.99 9.97
N PHE A 86 3.30 8.88 9.58
CA PHE A 86 4.45 8.56 8.74
C PHE A 86 5.76 8.57 9.53
N GLY A 87 6.69 7.66 9.24
CA GLY A 87 7.99 7.64 9.91
C GLY A 87 9.01 6.69 9.29
N ARG A 88 10.05 6.36 10.06
CA ARG A 88 11.25 5.67 9.56
C ARG A 88 11.48 4.27 10.13
N GLU A 89 10.75 3.91 11.18
CA GLU A 89 10.92 2.62 11.87
C GLU A 89 10.10 1.53 11.17
N PRO A 90 10.72 0.45 10.67
CA PRO A 90 9.99 -0.63 10.02
C PRO A 90 9.26 -1.50 11.05
N GLU A 91 7.99 -1.79 10.80
CA GLU A 91 7.22 -2.76 11.59
C GLU A 91 6.27 -3.60 10.72
N PRO A 92 6.03 -4.87 11.05
CA PRO A 92 5.03 -5.68 10.34
C PRO A 92 3.65 -5.02 10.40
N GLY A 93 2.98 -4.94 9.25
CA GLY A 93 1.70 -4.25 9.07
C GLY A 93 1.83 -2.81 8.57
N ALA A 94 3.01 -2.19 8.65
CA ALA A 94 3.24 -0.87 8.09
C ALA A 94 3.29 -0.92 6.55
N ILE A 95 2.85 0.18 5.94
CA ILE A 95 2.93 0.40 4.51
C ILE A 95 4.27 1.06 4.21
N VAL A 96 5.14 0.39 3.44
CA VAL A 96 6.48 0.89 3.10
C VAL A 96 6.45 1.58 1.75
N PHE A 97 7.09 2.75 1.67
CA PHE A 97 7.17 3.58 0.47
C PHE A 97 8.61 3.66 -0.03
N TYR A 98 8.80 3.49 -1.34
CA TYR A 98 10.10 3.44 -1.97
C TYR A 98 10.32 4.53 -3.02
N ASP A 99 11.54 5.03 -3.08
CA ASP A 99 12.07 5.88 -4.15
C ASP A 99 13.32 5.18 -4.69
N TRP A 100 13.25 4.72 -5.93
CA TRP A 100 14.31 3.94 -6.56
C TRP A 100 15.53 4.78 -6.93
N ASN A 101 15.37 6.10 -7.00
CA ASN A 101 16.47 7.03 -7.18
C ASN A 101 17.15 7.42 -5.84
N GLY A 102 16.60 6.98 -4.70
CA GLY A 102 17.23 7.10 -3.39
C GLY A 102 17.34 8.54 -2.88
N SER A 103 16.47 9.45 -3.33
CA SER A 103 16.45 10.84 -2.87
C SER A 103 15.85 11.01 -1.47
N ASN A 104 15.13 9.99 -0.98
CA ASN A 104 14.46 9.99 0.32
C ASN A 104 13.43 11.13 0.44
N ASP A 105 12.75 11.46 -0.67
CA ASP A 105 11.73 12.50 -0.78
C ASP A 105 10.35 11.88 -1.04
N ILE A 106 9.35 12.28 -0.25
CA ILE A 106 7.95 11.87 -0.44
C ILE A 106 7.46 12.21 -1.84
N GLY A 107 7.89 13.34 -2.41
CA GLY A 107 7.52 13.77 -3.77
C GLY A 107 8.11 12.92 -4.90
N LYS A 108 8.94 11.93 -4.58
CA LYS A 108 9.66 11.07 -5.52
C LYS A 108 9.39 9.57 -5.33
N ILE A 109 8.36 9.22 -4.55
CA ILE A 109 8.00 7.82 -4.30
C ILE A 109 7.51 7.15 -5.59
N ASP A 110 8.12 6.02 -5.94
CA ASP A 110 7.81 5.22 -7.11
C ASP A 110 6.91 4.02 -6.80
N HIS A 111 6.96 3.50 -5.57
CA HIS A 111 6.33 2.22 -5.24
C HIS A 111 5.96 2.09 -3.76
N VAL A 112 5.05 1.15 -3.50
CA VAL A 112 4.56 0.85 -2.16
C VAL A 112 4.41 -0.67 -1.95
N GLY A 113 4.53 -1.12 -0.70
CA GLY A 113 4.17 -2.47 -0.28
C GLY A 113 3.73 -2.51 1.18
N ILE A 114 3.34 -3.69 1.68
CA ILE A 114 3.11 -3.90 3.11
C ILE A 114 4.20 -4.78 3.72
N VAL A 115 4.72 -4.40 4.88
CA VAL A 115 5.74 -5.15 5.61
C VAL A 115 5.13 -6.40 6.25
N GLU A 116 5.60 -7.58 5.86
CA GLU A 116 5.22 -8.86 6.44
C GLU A 116 6.11 -9.24 7.63
N LYS A 117 7.43 -9.00 7.50
CA LYS A 117 8.44 -9.30 8.53
C LYS A 117 9.65 -8.36 8.38
N VAL A 118 10.29 -8.04 9.49
CA VAL A 118 11.58 -7.33 9.54
C VAL A 118 12.66 -8.29 10.07
N ASP A 119 13.82 -8.31 9.43
CA ASP A 119 15.00 -9.11 9.83
C ASP A 119 16.26 -8.23 9.77
N GLY A 120 16.56 -7.56 10.89
CA GLY A 120 17.60 -6.53 10.94
C GLY A 120 17.27 -5.35 10.01
N LYS A 121 18.11 -5.14 8.98
CA LYS A 121 17.89 -4.11 7.94
C LYS A 121 17.19 -4.65 6.69
N THR A 122 16.73 -5.90 6.73
CA THR A 122 16.06 -6.56 5.61
C THR A 122 14.56 -6.58 5.85
N LEU A 123 13.80 -6.06 4.89
CA LEU A 123 12.35 -6.12 4.88
C LEU A 123 11.88 -7.32 4.07
N HIS A 124 10.88 -8.02 4.58
CA HIS A 124 10.07 -8.96 3.80
C HIS A 124 8.70 -8.34 3.60
N THR A 125 8.30 -8.13 2.36
CA THR A 125 7.11 -7.36 1.99
C THR A 125 6.18 -8.17 1.09
N ILE A 126 4.92 -7.76 1.04
CA ILE A 126 3.96 -8.18 0.03
C ILE A 126 3.66 -6.95 -0.83
N GLU A 127 3.94 -7.04 -2.12
CA GLU A 127 3.88 -5.93 -3.07
C GLU A 127 2.99 -6.34 -4.24
N GLY A 128 1.98 -5.50 -4.54
CA GLY A 128 1.22 -5.56 -5.79
C GLY A 128 1.97 -4.81 -6.88
N ASN A 129 1.76 -5.18 -8.14
CA ASN A 129 2.52 -4.65 -9.28
C ASN A 129 4.06 -4.74 -9.10
N ALA A 130 4.54 -5.71 -8.33
CA ALA A 130 5.95 -5.99 -8.21
C ALA A 130 6.47 -6.51 -9.56
N ASP A 131 7.68 -6.06 -9.91
CA ASP A 131 8.32 -6.32 -11.20
C ASP A 131 7.46 -5.93 -12.42
N GLY A 132 6.45 -5.07 -12.20
CA GLY A 132 5.57 -4.50 -13.22
C GLY A 132 4.36 -5.36 -13.61
N TYR A 133 4.08 -6.48 -12.93
CA TYR A 133 2.92 -7.32 -13.31
C TYR A 133 2.34 -8.23 -12.22
N LYS A 134 3.01 -8.41 -11.06
CA LYS A 134 2.68 -9.50 -10.13
C LYS A 134 2.49 -9.04 -8.68
N LEU A 135 1.58 -9.72 -7.97
CA LEU A 135 1.48 -9.66 -6.51
C LEU A 135 2.34 -10.77 -5.90
N MET A 136 3.43 -10.40 -5.25
CA MET A 136 4.36 -11.37 -4.68
C MET A 136 5.08 -10.86 -3.44
N ARG A 137 5.75 -11.80 -2.77
CA ARG A 137 6.70 -11.46 -1.72
C ARG A 137 7.97 -10.88 -2.33
N LYS A 138 8.51 -9.84 -1.69
CA LYS A 138 9.83 -9.28 -2.01
C LYS A 138 10.67 -9.19 -0.75
N THR A 139 11.98 -9.21 -0.96
CA THR A 139 12.97 -8.90 0.06
C THR A 139 13.65 -7.60 -0.35
N ARG A 140 13.62 -6.60 0.53
CA ARG A 140 14.06 -5.23 0.23
C ARG A 140 15.06 -4.75 1.28
N SER A 141 16.05 -3.97 0.84
CA SER A 141 16.93 -3.21 1.73
C SER A 141 16.23 -1.92 2.16
N MET A 142 16.66 -1.35 3.28
CA MET A 142 16.23 -0.04 3.76
C MET A 142 16.75 1.13 2.91
N ASP A 143 17.72 0.90 2.01
CA ASP A 143 18.45 1.97 1.31
C ASP A 143 17.55 2.86 0.43
N ASN A 144 16.52 2.28 -0.18
CA ASN A 144 15.58 3.00 -1.06
C ASN A 144 14.24 3.32 -0.37
N VAL A 145 14.15 3.13 0.94
CA VAL A 145 12.90 3.37 1.68
C VAL A 145 12.82 4.84 2.05
N VAL A 146 11.78 5.53 1.57
CA VAL A 146 11.43 6.91 1.95
C VAL A 146 10.82 6.93 3.34
N GLY A 147 9.94 5.98 3.64
CA GLY A 147 9.37 5.84 4.97
C GLY A 147 8.26 4.81 5.04
N PHE A 148 7.55 4.83 6.16
CA PHE A 148 6.50 3.90 6.51
C PHE A 148 5.25 4.66 6.96
N GLY A 149 4.12 4.33 6.36
CA GLY A 149 2.80 4.66 6.87
C GLY A 149 2.37 3.65 7.91
N TYR A 150 1.85 4.13 9.04
CA TYR A 150 1.42 3.32 10.18
C TYR A 150 -0.10 3.39 10.34
N PRO A 151 -0.88 2.48 9.73
CA PRO A 151 -2.34 2.52 9.83
C PRO A 151 -2.87 2.64 11.27
N ALA A 152 -2.27 1.92 12.22
CA ALA A 152 -2.67 1.99 13.63
C ALA A 152 -2.47 3.35 14.32
N LYS A 153 -1.67 4.26 13.76
CA LYS A 153 -1.44 5.60 14.33
C LYS A 153 -2.41 6.65 13.81
N VAL A 154 -3.12 6.36 12.72
CA VAL A 154 -4.13 7.27 12.17
C VAL A 154 -5.28 7.39 13.17
N LYS A 155 -5.52 8.62 13.62
CA LYS A 155 -6.61 8.95 14.54
C LYS A 155 -7.92 9.03 13.74
N VAL A 156 -8.76 8.03 13.91
CA VAL A 156 -10.14 8.01 13.42
C VAL A 156 -11.06 8.61 14.46
N GLU A 157 -11.91 9.55 14.05
CA GLU A 157 -12.96 10.07 14.93
C GLU A 157 -13.92 8.94 15.30
N ALA A 158 -14.24 8.82 16.59
CA ALA A 158 -15.22 7.84 17.03
C ALA A 158 -16.59 8.20 16.44
N LYS A 159 -17.11 7.35 15.55
CA LYS A 159 -18.51 7.44 15.13
C LYS A 159 -19.37 7.03 16.32
N TYR A 160 -19.96 8.00 17.01
CA TYR A 160 -21.07 7.74 17.92
C TYR A 160 -22.25 7.25 17.08
N THR A 161 -22.52 5.95 17.11
CA THR A 161 -23.75 5.33 16.59
C THR A 161 -24.87 5.41 17.60
#